data_AF-A0A966Y3R5-F1
#
_entry.id   AF-A0A966Y3R5-F1
#
_cell.length_a   1.000
_cell.length_b   1.000
_cell.length_c   1.000
_cell.angle_alpha   90.00
_cell.angle_beta   90.00
_cell.angle_gamma   90.00
#
_symmetry.space_group_name_H-M   'P 1'
#
loop_
_entity.id
_entity.type
_entity.pdbx_description
1 polymer ?
#
loop_
_entity_poly.entity_id
_entity_poly.type
_entity_poly.pdbx_seq_one_letter_code
_entity_poly.pdbx_strand_id
1 'polypeptide(L)'
;MLPDVLAPGLDLVFCGTAPSPVSFKARAYYANPGNAFWPTLHAVGLTPERLAPERFPELLAHGLGLTDLNKTEYGSDHELSADAMDAASLHAKLRRFRPAAIAFTSKHAAALALGVKAPGYGRQERTLEGAVAFVLASPS
;
A
#
# COMPACT_ATOMS: atom_id res chain seq x y z
N MET A 1 -4.33 -1.84 14.62
CA MET A 1 -3.63 -1.84 13.32
C MET A 1 -4.27 -2.83 12.37
N LEU A 2 -4.18 -2.59 11.07
CA LEU A 2 -4.77 -3.47 10.05
C LEU A 2 -3.84 -4.64 9.75
N PRO A 3 -4.36 -5.87 9.55
CA PRO A 3 -3.54 -7.00 9.12
C PRO A 3 -3.05 -6.78 7.68
N ASP A 4 -1.84 -7.25 7.38
CA ASP A 4 -1.37 -7.26 5.99
C ASP A 4 -2.19 -8.26 5.16
N VAL A 5 -2.37 -7.94 3.89
CA VAL A 5 -2.92 -8.85 2.88
C VAL A 5 -1.79 -9.22 1.94
N LEU A 6 -1.08 -10.28 2.29
CA LEU A 6 0.11 -10.74 1.57
C LEU A 6 0.09 -12.26 1.42
N ALA A 7 0.40 -12.72 0.22
CA ALA A 7 0.59 -14.12 -0.13
C ALA A 7 1.73 -14.23 -1.16
N PRO A 8 2.37 -15.41 -1.30
CA PRO A 8 3.28 -15.65 -2.41
C PRO A 8 2.57 -15.56 -3.76
N GLY A 9 3.25 -15.07 -4.79
CA GLY A 9 2.74 -15.08 -6.17
C GLY A 9 1.73 -13.99 -6.50
N LEU A 10 1.63 -12.94 -5.69
CA LEU A 10 0.81 -11.77 -6.01
C LEU A 10 1.40 -10.97 -7.18
N ASP A 11 0.54 -10.47 -8.06
CA ASP A 11 0.91 -9.61 -9.18
C ASP A 11 1.30 -8.22 -8.70
N LEU A 12 0.56 -7.69 -7.71
CA LEU A 12 0.75 -6.34 -7.21
C LEU A 12 0.40 -6.20 -5.73
N VAL A 13 1.29 -5.57 -4.97
CA VAL A 13 1.03 -5.14 -3.59
C VAL A 13 0.94 -3.62 -3.52
N PHE A 14 -0.14 -3.08 -2.97
CA PHE A 14 -0.21 -1.65 -2.64
C PHE A 14 0.37 -1.40 -1.25
N CYS A 15 1.15 -0.32 -1.13
CA CYS A 15 1.73 0.13 0.13
C CYS A 15 1.32 1.57 0.43
N GLY A 16 0.54 1.77 1.49
CA GLY A 16 0.23 3.08 2.05
C GLY A 16 1.29 3.54 3.07
N THR A 17 1.05 4.72 3.68
CA THR A 17 1.85 5.21 4.81
C THR A 17 1.40 4.53 6.11
N ALA A 18 0.15 4.76 6.50
CA ALA A 18 -0.51 4.21 7.68
C ALA A 18 -2.05 4.31 7.49
N PRO A 19 -2.85 3.60 8.29
CA PRO A 19 -4.31 3.78 8.28
C PRO A 19 -4.70 5.19 8.75
N SER A 20 -5.68 5.79 8.08
CA SER A 20 -6.36 6.98 8.60
C SER A 20 -7.21 6.62 9.83
N PRO A 21 -7.64 7.60 10.67
CA PRO A 21 -8.53 7.33 11.80
C PRO A 21 -9.83 6.62 11.39
N VAL A 22 -10.38 6.96 10.22
CA VAL A 22 -11.57 6.30 9.65
C VAL A 22 -11.26 4.84 9.30
N SER A 23 -10.14 4.59 8.61
CA SER A 23 -9.69 3.24 8.24
C SER A 23 -9.39 2.37 9.47
N PHE A 24 -8.75 2.96 10.48
CA PHE A 24 -8.48 2.29 11.76
C PHE A 24 -9.77 1.88 12.46
N LYS A 25 -10.74 2.80 12.58
CA LYS A 25 -12.04 2.53 13.21
C LYS A 25 -12.85 1.48 12.45
N ALA A 26 -12.85 1.54 11.11
CA ALA A 26 -13.53 0.58 10.25
C ALA A 26 -12.83 -0.79 10.18
N ARG A 27 -11.59 -0.89 10.68
CA ARG A 27 -10.72 -2.06 10.53
C ARG A 27 -10.56 -2.47 9.06
N ALA A 28 -10.51 -1.48 8.17
CA ALA A 28 -10.47 -1.67 6.73
C ALA A 28 -9.54 -0.65 6.07
N TYR A 29 -8.89 -1.05 4.98
CA TYR A 29 -8.00 -0.19 4.22
C TYR A 29 -8.78 0.85 3.41
N TYR A 30 -8.25 2.09 3.38
CA TYR A 30 -8.81 3.18 2.57
C TYR A 30 -10.31 3.40 2.78
N ALA A 31 -10.78 3.28 4.03
CA ALA A 31 -12.22 3.27 4.33
C ALA A 31 -12.87 4.66 4.40
N ASN A 32 -12.09 5.74 4.24
CA ASN A 32 -12.65 7.08 4.17
C ASN A 32 -13.49 7.23 2.90
N PRO A 33 -14.78 7.65 2.97
CA PRO A 33 -15.64 7.81 1.78
C PRO A 33 -15.06 8.72 0.69
N GLY A 34 -14.23 9.71 1.05
CA GLY A 34 -13.54 10.58 0.10
C GLY A 34 -12.33 9.95 -0.58
N ASN A 35 -11.87 8.79 -0.12
CA ASN A 35 -10.70 8.11 -0.68
C ASN A 35 -11.05 7.36 -1.97
N ALA A 36 -10.30 7.64 -3.04
CA ALA A 36 -10.54 7.14 -4.37
C ALA A 36 -9.97 5.74 -4.64
N PHE A 37 -9.34 5.06 -3.67
CA PHE A 37 -8.66 3.78 -3.89
C PHE A 37 -9.59 2.71 -4.48
N TRP A 38 -10.70 2.39 -3.79
CA TRP A 38 -11.66 1.37 -4.23
C TRP A 38 -12.37 1.72 -5.55
N PRO A 39 -12.88 2.95 -5.75
CA PRO A 39 -13.37 3.37 -7.08
C PRO A 39 -12.32 3.22 -8.18
N THR A 40 -11.07 3.59 -7.90
CA THR A 40 -9.99 3.57 -8.90
C THR A 40 -9.62 2.15 -9.28
N LEU A 41 -9.46 1.24 -8.31
CA LEU A 41 -9.17 -0.18 -8.60
C LEU A 41 -10.18 -0.80 -9.56
N HIS A 42 -11.47 -0.50 -9.37
CA HIS A 42 -12.50 -0.95 -10.28
C HIS A 42 -12.44 -0.24 -11.65
N ALA A 43 -12.32 1.08 -11.65
CA ALA A 43 -12.29 1.89 -12.87
C ALA A 43 -11.12 1.52 -13.81
N VAL A 44 -9.97 1.12 -13.25
CA VAL A 44 -8.81 0.67 -14.03
C VAL A 44 -8.81 -0.84 -14.33
N GLY A 45 -9.86 -1.57 -13.93
CA GLY A 45 -10.03 -3.00 -14.23
C GLY A 45 -9.18 -3.95 -13.40
N LEU A 46 -8.60 -3.50 -12.28
CA LEU A 46 -7.87 -4.37 -11.35
C LEU A 46 -8.80 -5.26 -10.52
N THR A 47 -10.07 -4.87 -10.41
CA THR A 47 -11.12 -5.66 -9.77
C THR A 47 -12.38 -5.65 -10.66
N PRO A 48 -13.12 -6.77 -10.76
CA PRO A 48 -14.27 -6.88 -11.65
C PRO A 48 -15.46 -6.02 -11.20
N GLU A 49 -15.50 -5.68 -9.91
CA GLU A 49 -16.50 -4.80 -9.31
C GLU A 49 -15.85 -3.89 -8.28
N ARG A 50 -16.54 -2.82 -7.87
CA ARG A 50 -16.11 -1.98 -6.77
C ARG A 50 -16.32 -2.70 -5.44
N LEU A 51 -15.24 -3.22 -4.87
CA LEU A 51 -15.25 -3.77 -3.51
C LEU A 51 -15.51 -2.69 -2.46
N ALA A 52 -16.27 -3.05 -1.43
CA ALA A 52 -16.36 -2.25 -0.21
C ALA A 52 -15.06 -2.40 0.60
N PRO A 53 -14.64 -1.38 1.38
CA PRO A 53 -13.40 -1.45 2.17
C PRO A 53 -13.28 -2.69 3.04
N GLU A 54 -14.37 -3.17 3.63
CA GLU A 54 -14.40 -4.34 4.53
C GLU A 54 -14.09 -5.65 3.80
N ARG A 55 -14.27 -5.67 2.48
CA ARG A 55 -13.99 -6.80 1.59
C ARG A 55 -12.52 -6.84 1.15
N PHE A 56 -11.65 -6.01 1.72
CA PHE A 56 -10.23 -5.95 1.35
C PHE A 56 -9.47 -7.29 1.34
N PRO A 57 -9.80 -8.33 2.15
CA PRO A 57 -9.13 -9.62 2.05
C PRO A 57 -9.38 -10.35 0.72
N GLU A 58 -10.49 -10.05 0.03
CA GLU A 58 -10.84 -10.65 -1.26
C GLU A 58 -9.87 -10.27 -2.38
N LEU A 59 -9.07 -9.20 -2.19
CA LEU A 59 -8.02 -8.80 -3.14
C LEU A 59 -7.02 -9.92 -3.46
N LEU A 60 -6.77 -10.85 -2.52
CA LEU A 60 -5.89 -12.00 -2.77
C LEU A 60 -6.38 -12.87 -3.94
N ALA A 61 -7.70 -13.02 -4.09
CA ALA A 61 -8.28 -13.78 -5.20
C ALA A 61 -8.07 -13.10 -6.57
N HIS A 62 -7.70 -11.82 -6.56
CA HIS A 62 -7.39 -11.02 -7.75
C HIS A 62 -5.88 -10.81 -7.96
N GLY A 63 -5.02 -11.51 -7.22
CA GLY A 63 -3.57 -11.33 -7.31
C GLY A 63 -3.08 -10.02 -6.67
N LEU A 64 -3.91 -9.35 -5.87
CA LEU A 64 -3.63 -8.06 -5.26
C LEU A 64 -3.39 -8.18 -3.75
N GLY A 65 -2.48 -7.37 -3.22
CA GLY A 65 -2.16 -7.31 -1.79
C GLY A 65 -2.15 -5.90 -1.23
N LEU A 66 -2.16 -5.80 0.10
CA LEU A 66 -2.15 -4.54 0.85
C LEU A 66 -1.18 -4.62 2.03
N THR A 67 -0.42 -3.54 2.24
CA THR A 67 0.37 -3.29 3.44
C THR A 67 0.47 -1.77 3.66
N ASP A 68 1.01 -1.38 4.80
CA ASP A 68 1.47 -0.01 5.06
C ASP A 68 2.94 -0.05 5.47
N LEU A 69 3.63 1.08 5.30
CA LEU A 69 5.00 1.26 5.79
C LEU A 69 5.04 1.35 7.32
N ASN A 70 4.07 2.02 7.92
CA ASN A 70 3.88 2.08 9.36
C ASN A 70 2.77 1.12 9.78
N LYS A 71 3.14 0.16 10.62
CA LYS A 71 2.27 -0.91 11.12
C LYS A 71 2.02 -0.80 12.62
N THR A 72 2.37 0.32 13.26
CA THR A 72 2.24 0.55 14.70
C THR A 72 1.34 1.73 15.05
N GLU A 73 1.21 2.73 14.16
CA GLU A 73 0.41 3.94 14.37
C GLU A 73 -0.67 4.14 13.31
N TYR A 74 -1.62 5.03 13.58
CA TYR A 74 -2.64 5.49 12.65
C TYR A 74 -2.81 7.01 12.80
N GLY A 75 -3.20 7.70 11.74
CA GLY A 75 -3.29 9.16 11.76
C GLY A 75 -3.09 9.78 10.39
N SER A 76 -3.05 11.09 10.37
CA SER A 76 -2.60 11.86 9.22
C SER A 76 -1.06 11.95 9.19
N ASP A 77 -0.48 12.22 8.03
CA ASP A 77 0.99 12.15 7.83
C ASP A 77 1.79 13.02 8.82
N HIS A 78 1.24 14.12 9.34
CA HIS A 78 1.94 15.00 10.29
C HIS A 78 1.89 14.51 11.75
N GLU A 79 1.05 13.52 12.05
CA GLU A 79 0.91 12.92 13.38
C GLU A 79 1.78 11.66 13.53
N LEU A 80 2.27 11.10 12.41
CA LEU A 80 3.03 9.85 12.40
C LEU A 80 4.49 10.09 12.78
N SER A 81 5.01 9.23 13.65
CA SER A 81 6.40 9.30 14.08
C SER A 81 7.33 8.81 12.96
N ALA A 82 8.44 9.52 12.74
CA ALA A 82 9.45 9.10 11.76
C ALA A 82 9.99 7.69 12.07
N ASP A 83 10.20 7.37 13.36
CA ASP A 83 10.71 6.08 13.82
C ASP A 83 9.71 4.92 13.65
N ALA A 84 8.43 5.23 13.41
CA ALA A 84 7.40 4.21 13.16
C ALA A 84 7.33 3.80 11.67
N MET A 85 8.07 4.48 10.78
CA MET A 85 8.19 4.10 9.38
C MET A 85 9.20 2.96 9.21
N ASP A 86 8.70 1.73 9.12
CA ASP A 86 9.54 0.52 9.13
C ASP A 86 9.79 -0.02 7.71
N ALA A 87 10.69 0.67 7.00
CA ALA A 87 11.15 0.21 5.69
C ALA A 87 11.78 -1.18 5.76
N ALA A 88 12.57 -1.47 6.81
CA ALA A 88 13.26 -2.76 6.95
C ALA A 88 12.27 -3.94 6.98
N SER A 89 11.16 -3.79 7.70
CA SER A 89 10.07 -4.78 7.72
C SER A 89 9.39 -4.90 6.36
N LEU A 90 9.13 -3.79 5.65
CA LEU A 90 8.60 -3.85 4.28
C LEU A 90 9.55 -4.63 3.35
N HIS A 91 10.85 -4.32 3.38
CA HIS A 91 11.86 -5.06 2.61
C HIS A 91 11.86 -6.56 2.95
N ALA A 92 11.75 -6.92 4.25
CA ALA A 92 11.66 -8.31 4.67
C ALA A 92 10.40 -9.02 4.14
N LYS A 93 9.25 -8.34 4.14
CA LYS A 93 8.00 -8.84 3.55
C LYS A 93 8.15 -9.07 2.05
N LEU A 94 8.74 -8.13 1.32
CA LEU A 94 8.95 -8.26 -0.13
C LEU A 94 9.87 -9.43 -0.47
N ARG A 95 10.98 -9.62 0.27
CA ARG A 95 11.84 -10.80 0.11
C ARG A 95 11.11 -12.11 0.39
N ARG A 96 10.22 -12.12 1.39
CA ARG A 96 9.47 -13.32 1.78
C ARG A 96 8.38 -13.69 0.77
N PHE A 97 7.55 -12.73 0.39
CA PHE A 97 6.36 -12.97 -0.43
C PHE A 97 6.62 -12.83 -1.93
N ARG A 98 7.67 -12.13 -2.33
CA ARG A 98 8.13 -11.97 -3.73
C ARG A 98 6.99 -11.62 -4.70
N PRO A 99 6.22 -10.54 -4.45
CA PRO A 99 5.24 -10.09 -5.43
C PRO A 99 5.94 -9.63 -6.72
N ALA A 100 5.24 -9.66 -7.86
CA ALA A 100 5.80 -9.18 -9.13
C ALA A 100 6.02 -7.66 -9.12
N ALA A 101 5.11 -6.91 -8.48
CA ALA A 101 5.22 -5.46 -8.33
C ALA A 101 4.78 -4.96 -6.93
N ILE A 102 5.28 -3.78 -6.57
CA ILE A 102 4.80 -2.97 -5.46
C ILE A 102 4.42 -1.57 -5.97
N ALA A 103 3.26 -1.08 -5.57
CA ALA A 103 2.80 0.28 -5.84
C ALA A 103 2.59 1.07 -4.55
N PHE A 104 3.39 2.11 -4.37
CA PHE A 104 3.23 3.03 -3.25
C PHE A 104 2.11 4.02 -3.54
N THR A 105 1.11 4.10 -2.67
CA THR A 105 0.05 5.11 -2.74
C THR A 105 0.41 6.39 -1.99
N SER A 106 1.69 6.55 -1.65
CA SER A 106 2.26 7.68 -0.91
C SER A 106 3.69 7.91 -1.37
N LYS A 107 4.00 9.15 -1.76
CA LYS A 107 5.39 9.56 -2.08
C LYS A 107 6.31 9.47 -0.88
N HIS A 108 5.80 9.74 0.32
CA HIS A 108 6.58 9.65 1.56
C HIS A 108 6.98 8.20 1.84
N ALA A 109 6.02 7.27 1.77
CA ALA A 109 6.29 5.85 1.94
C ALA A 109 7.27 5.33 0.87
N ALA A 110 7.08 5.74 -0.38
CA ALA A 110 7.99 5.39 -1.47
C ALA A 110 9.40 5.93 -1.23
N ALA A 111 9.55 7.18 -0.80
CA ALA A 111 10.84 7.81 -0.57
C ALA A 111 11.68 7.04 0.45
N LEU A 112 11.04 6.66 1.58
CA LEU A 112 11.69 5.90 2.65
C LEU A 112 12.03 4.47 2.21
N ALA A 113 11.09 3.76 1.59
CA ALA A 113 11.30 2.38 1.15
C ALA A 113 12.32 2.26 0.00
N LEU A 114 12.36 3.24 -0.90
CA LEU A 114 13.31 3.25 -2.02
C LEU A 114 14.66 3.87 -1.66
N GLY A 115 14.76 4.56 -0.52
CA GLY A 115 15.95 5.32 -0.12
C GLY A 115 16.23 6.51 -1.05
N VAL A 116 15.18 7.14 -1.59
CA VAL A 116 15.29 8.30 -2.50
C VAL A 116 14.49 9.48 -1.99
N LYS A 117 15.06 10.69 -2.06
CA LYS A 117 14.44 11.89 -1.44
C LYS A 117 13.11 12.31 -2.10
N ALA A 118 13.02 12.18 -3.42
CA ALA A 118 11.88 12.69 -4.19
C ALA A 118 11.58 11.75 -5.37
N PRO A 119 10.92 10.61 -5.14
CA PRO A 119 10.59 9.68 -6.21
C PRO A 119 9.59 10.32 -7.19
N GLY A 120 9.84 10.14 -8.49
CA GLY A 120 8.90 10.50 -9.55
C GLY A 120 7.68 9.58 -9.54
N TYR A 121 6.54 10.05 -10.04
CA TYR A 121 5.37 9.18 -10.24
C TYR A 121 5.61 8.15 -11.35
N GLY A 122 4.88 7.05 -11.31
CA GLY A 122 4.96 5.95 -12.27
C GLY A 122 6.00 4.91 -11.90
N ARG A 123 6.43 4.14 -12.90
CA ARG A 123 7.40 3.05 -12.75
C ARG A 123 8.78 3.61 -12.37
N GLN A 124 9.40 3.02 -11.36
CA GLN A 124 10.76 3.36 -10.95
C GLN A 124 11.80 2.58 -11.77
N GLU A 125 13.00 3.16 -11.90
CA GLU A 125 14.10 2.52 -12.66
C GLU A 125 14.60 1.26 -11.98
N ARG A 126 14.71 1.28 -10.64
CA ARG A 126 15.20 0.18 -9.83
C ARG A 126 14.04 -0.63 -9.26
N THR A 127 14.20 -1.94 -9.23
CA THR A 127 13.34 -2.85 -8.48
C THR A 127 13.58 -2.71 -6.98
N LEU A 128 12.57 -3.03 -6.17
CA LEU A 128 12.66 -3.12 -4.72
C LEU A 128 12.56 -4.58 -4.30
N GLU A 129 13.66 -5.16 -3.81
CA GLU A 129 13.73 -6.58 -3.42
C GLU A 129 13.26 -7.55 -4.52
N GLY A 130 13.53 -7.22 -5.78
CA GLY A 130 13.12 -7.98 -6.97
C GLY A 130 11.75 -7.63 -7.54
N ALA A 131 10.91 -6.88 -6.81
CA ALA A 131 9.62 -6.41 -7.31
C ALA A 131 9.78 -5.12 -8.14
N VAL A 132 9.00 -4.99 -9.23
CA VAL A 132 8.92 -3.72 -9.96
C VAL A 132 8.24 -2.68 -9.07
N ALA A 133 8.86 -1.52 -8.86
CA ALA A 133 8.32 -0.48 -8.00
C ALA A 133 7.57 0.59 -8.82
N PHE A 134 6.43 1.03 -8.30
CA PHE A 134 5.64 2.15 -8.82
C PHE A 134 5.34 3.14 -7.70
N VAL A 135 5.31 4.43 -8.03
CA VAL A 135 4.79 5.49 -7.15
C VAL A 135 3.53 6.07 -7.78
N LEU A 136 2.41 5.96 -7.07
CA LEU A 136 1.11 6.44 -7.51
C LEU A 136 0.77 7.76 -6.82
N ALA A 137 -0.18 8.50 -7.41
CA ALA A 137 -0.80 9.61 -6.70
C ALA A 137 -1.58 9.08 -5.48
N SER A 138 -1.59 9.86 -4.38
CA SER A 138 -2.41 9.53 -3.22
C SER A 138 -3.88 9.45 -3.62
N PRO A 139 -4.62 8.42 -3.17
CA PRO A 139 -6.06 8.34 -3.39
C PRO A 139 -6.86 9.13 -2.34
N SER A 140 -6.23 9.64 -1.29
CA SER A 140 -6.85 10.53 -0.29
C SER A 140 -6.88 11.98 -0.74
#